data_AF-A0A0A9YGU5-F1
#
_entry.id   AF-A0A0A9YGU5-F1
#
_cell.length_a   1.000
_cell.length_b   1.000
_cell.length_c   1.000
_cell.angle_alpha   90.00
_cell.angle_beta   90.00
_cell.angle_gamma   90.00
#
_symmetry.space_group_name_H-M   'P 1'
#
loop_
_entity.id
_entity.type
_entity.pdbx_description
1 polymer ?
#
loop_
_entity_poly.entity_id
_entity_poly.type
_entity_poly.pdbx_seq_one_letter_code
_entity_poly.pdbx_strand_id
1 'polypeptide(L)'
;MTNLDRDFEFPAELLVQPQALVGISGLDTLNNAVHRAVWDALSASRRQQDRPPVQFKLLAASHEFPRPKSKKSYDQHIPKGVLKRGWMHKHLTQVPSVVVVFCDLDWDDPQWEERKLECVSRVQSLREALKGRGS
;
A
#
# COMPACT_ATOMS: atom_id res chain seq x y z
N MET A 1 16.42 -26.13 -22.66
CA MET A 1 16.40 -24.66 -22.47
C MET A 1 16.79 -24.40 -21.01
N THR A 2 18.02 -23.95 -20.81
CA THR A 2 18.71 -23.87 -19.53
C THR A 2 18.17 -22.71 -18.68
N ASN A 3 18.03 -22.91 -17.37
CA ASN A 3 17.51 -21.95 -16.38
C ASN A 3 18.20 -20.57 -16.34
N LEU A 4 19.28 -20.34 -17.11
CA LEU A 4 20.03 -19.08 -17.16
C LEU A 4 19.37 -17.97 -18.01
N ASP A 5 18.51 -18.29 -18.97
CA ASP A 5 17.92 -17.25 -19.85
C ASP A 5 16.85 -16.39 -19.16
N ARG A 6 16.23 -16.90 -18.08
CA ARG A 6 15.27 -16.11 -17.27
C ARG A 6 15.94 -15.00 -16.46
N ASP A 7 17.26 -15.03 -16.32
CA ASP A 7 17.99 -14.09 -15.49
C ASP A 7 18.32 -12.76 -16.16
N PHE A 8 17.95 -12.55 -17.43
CA PHE A 8 18.19 -11.29 -18.17
C PHE A 8 16.94 -10.49 -18.52
N GLU A 9 15.74 -11.00 -18.21
CA GLU A 9 14.51 -10.28 -18.54
C GLU A 9 14.28 -9.09 -17.59
N PHE A 10 13.90 -7.93 -18.15
CA PHE A 10 13.58 -6.75 -17.36
C PHE A 10 12.24 -6.94 -16.64
N PRO A 11 12.07 -6.43 -15.40
CA PRO A 11 10.77 -6.43 -14.74
C PRO A 11 9.71 -5.76 -15.62
N ALA A 12 8.53 -6.36 -15.72
CA ALA A 12 7.41 -5.79 -16.49
C ALA A 12 7.03 -4.40 -15.97
N GLU A 13 7.33 -4.10 -14.71
CA GLU A 13 7.15 -2.78 -14.10
C GLU A 13 7.97 -1.66 -14.78
N LEU A 14 9.03 -1.98 -15.52
CA LEU A 14 9.79 -1.00 -16.31
C LEU A 14 9.13 -0.65 -17.65
N LEU A 15 8.21 -1.50 -18.12
CA LEU A 15 7.51 -1.31 -19.38
C LEU A 15 6.28 -0.41 -19.24
N VAL A 16 5.94 -0.03 -18.01
CA VAL A 16 4.75 0.75 -17.66
C VAL A 16 5.12 1.96 -16.82
N GLN A 17 4.28 3.00 -16.86
CA GLN A 17 4.46 4.16 -15.99
C GLN A 17 4.25 3.74 -14.52
N PRO A 18 5.23 3.96 -13.64
CA PRO A 18 5.10 3.58 -12.24
C PRO A 18 4.00 4.41 -11.56
N GLN A 19 3.07 3.72 -10.90
CA GLN A 19 2.01 4.34 -10.13
C GLN A 19 2.35 4.31 -8.64
N ALA A 20 2.22 5.44 -7.94
CA ALA A 20 2.41 5.49 -6.50
C ALA A 20 1.25 4.76 -5.81
N LEU A 21 1.56 3.79 -4.94
CA LEU A 21 0.54 3.01 -4.25
C LEU A 21 0.01 3.77 -3.02
N VAL A 22 -1.29 4.02 -2.99
CA VAL A 22 -2.01 4.63 -1.86
C VAL A 22 -2.97 3.60 -1.27
N GLY A 23 -2.76 3.27 -0.01
CA GLY A 23 -3.65 2.39 0.75
C GLY A 23 -4.82 3.18 1.34
N ILE A 24 -6.04 2.69 1.16
CA ILE A 24 -7.25 3.27 1.74
C ILE A 24 -7.78 2.31 2.80
N SER A 25 -7.92 2.74 4.05
CA SER A 25 -8.53 1.95 5.13
C SER A 25 -9.73 2.70 5.72
N GLY A 26 -10.70 1.97 6.26
CA GLY A 26 -11.84 2.56 6.98
C GLY A 26 -13.13 2.62 6.20
N LEU A 27 -13.08 2.45 4.88
CA LEU A 27 -14.28 2.43 4.05
C LEU A 27 -14.95 1.05 4.07
N ASP A 28 -16.21 1.01 4.51
CA ASP A 28 -17.11 -0.13 4.34
C ASP A 28 -17.90 0.00 3.03
N THR A 29 -17.33 -0.55 1.95
CA THR A 29 -17.96 -0.51 0.62
C THR A 29 -19.12 -1.49 0.43
N LEU A 30 -19.41 -2.34 1.42
CA LEU A 30 -20.48 -3.35 1.34
C LEU A 30 -21.76 -2.86 2.00
N ASN A 31 -21.65 -2.26 3.19
CA ASN A 31 -22.83 -1.85 3.96
C ASN A 31 -23.09 -0.34 3.91
N ASN A 32 -22.13 0.49 3.49
CA ASN A 32 -22.28 1.94 3.46
C ASN A 32 -22.16 2.49 2.02
N ALA A 33 -23.26 3.04 1.50
CA ALA A 33 -23.32 3.61 0.16
C ALA A 33 -22.43 4.85 -0.02
N VAL A 34 -22.24 5.66 1.03
CA VAL A 34 -21.34 6.83 1.01
C VAL A 34 -19.90 6.37 0.88
N HIS A 35 -19.50 5.37 1.67
CA HIS A 35 -18.18 4.76 1.58
C HIS A 35 -17.92 4.15 0.21
N ARG A 36 -18.94 3.50 -0.36
CA ARG A 36 -18.87 2.98 -1.72
C ARG A 36 -18.64 4.10 -2.75
N ALA A 37 -19.41 5.18 -2.66
CA ALA A 37 -19.28 6.32 -3.57
C ALA A 37 -17.88 6.98 -3.48
N VAL A 38 -17.35 7.16 -2.26
CA VAL A 38 -15.98 7.67 -2.04
C VAL A 38 -14.95 6.74 -2.70
N TRP A 39 -15.07 5.43 -2.48
CA TRP A 39 -14.16 4.45 -3.08
C TRP A 39 -14.22 4.43 -4.61
N ASP A 40 -15.43 4.52 -5.18
CA ASP A 40 -15.65 4.52 -6.61
C ASP A 40 -15.07 5.80 -7.25
N ALA A 41 -15.21 6.97 -6.60
CA ALA A 41 -14.60 8.22 -7.04
C ALA A 41 -13.06 8.16 -7.05
N LEU A 42 -12.46 7.64 -5.97
CA LEU A 42 -11.00 7.43 -5.90
C LEU A 42 -10.52 6.44 -6.96
N SER A 43 -11.26 5.35 -7.16
CA SER A 43 -10.92 4.32 -8.14
C SER A 43 -11.05 4.82 -9.58
N ALA A 44 -12.04 5.66 -9.86
CA ALA A 44 -12.26 6.26 -11.17
C ALA A 44 -11.18 7.31 -11.52
N SER A 45 -10.60 7.98 -10.52
CA SER A 45 -9.52 8.96 -10.72
C SER A 45 -8.28 8.39 -11.42
N ARG A 46 -8.11 7.06 -11.47
CA ARG A 46 -7.06 6.38 -12.26
C ARG A 46 -7.17 6.64 -13.77
N ARG A 47 -8.34 7.01 -14.28
CA ARG A 47 -8.60 7.18 -15.73
C ARG A 47 -8.39 8.61 -16.22
N GLN A 48 -8.11 9.56 -15.35
CA GLN A 48 -8.01 10.98 -15.70
C GLN A 48 -6.57 11.33 -16.09
N GLN A 49 -6.38 11.75 -17.35
CA GLN A 49 -5.06 11.94 -17.97
C GLN A 49 -4.21 13.06 -17.34
N ASP A 50 -4.82 13.94 -16.53
CA ASP A 50 -4.18 15.14 -15.99
C ASP A 50 -3.70 14.99 -14.53
N ARG A 51 -3.86 13.80 -13.93
CA ARG A 51 -3.46 13.54 -12.55
C ARG A 51 -2.21 12.66 -12.51
N PRO A 52 -1.29 12.87 -11.54
CA PRO A 52 -0.16 11.97 -11.36
C PRO A 52 -0.64 10.51 -11.22
N PRO A 53 0.13 9.55 -11.76
CA PRO A 53 -0.23 8.13 -11.77
C PRO A 53 -0.26 7.60 -10.32
N VAL A 54 -1.47 7.49 -9.73
CA VAL A 54 -1.69 6.99 -8.37
C VAL A 54 -2.57 5.75 -8.41
N GLN A 55 -2.14 4.70 -7.73
CA GLN A 55 -2.88 3.46 -7.57
C GLN A 55 -3.53 3.42 -6.18
N PHE A 56 -4.84 3.55 -6.12
CA PHE A 56 -5.58 3.33 -4.87
C PHE A 56 -5.85 1.85 -4.63
N LYS A 57 -5.64 1.38 -3.39
CA LYS A 57 -5.91 0.01 -2.97
C LYS A 57 -6.68 0.03 -1.65
N LEU A 58 -7.86 -0.57 -1.65
CA LEU A 58 -8.63 -0.76 -0.43
C LEU A 58 -7.92 -1.81 0.44
N LEU A 59 -7.57 -1.41 1.66
CA LEU A 59 -6.93 -2.25 2.67
C LEU A 59 -8.02 -2.83 3.56
N ALA A 60 -8.13 -4.16 3.53
CA ALA A 60 -8.97 -4.88 4.49
C ALA A 60 -8.49 -4.62 5.93
N ALA A 61 -9.38 -4.77 6.90
CA ALA A 61 -9.03 -4.62 8.33
C ALA A 61 -7.92 -5.60 8.76
N SER A 62 -7.86 -6.79 8.15
CA SER A 62 -6.85 -7.81 8.38
C SER A 62 -5.66 -7.74 7.42
N HIS A 63 -5.48 -6.63 6.69
CA HIS A 63 -4.42 -6.54 5.70
C HIS A 63 -3.03 -6.57 6.35
N GLU A 64 -2.25 -7.61 6.08
CA GLU A 64 -0.88 -7.72 6.54
C GLU A 64 0.11 -7.16 5.52
N PHE A 65 0.94 -6.21 5.96
CA PHE A 65 2.02 -5.69 5.13
C PHE A 65 3.23 -6.64 5.13
N PRO A 66 3.88 -6.91 4.00
CA PRO A 66 4.99 -7.87 3.91
C PRO A 66 6.14 -7.48 4.84
N ARG A 67 6.51 -8.32 5.81
CA ARG A 67 7.50 -7.97 6.84
C ARG A 67 8.89 -7.65 6.25
N PRO A 68 9.65 -6.70 6.82
CA PRO A 68 11.03 -6.46 6.43
C PRO A 68 11.84 -7.76 6.54
N LYS A 69 12.55 -8.15 5.48
CA LYS A 69 13.47 -9.29 5.55
C LYS A 69 14.62 -8.92 6.50
N SER A 70 14.93 -9.78 7.46
CA SER A 70 16.11 -9.62 8.32
C SER A 70 17.38 -9.57 7.44
N LYS A 71 18.37 -8.75 7.83
CA LYS A 71 19.68 -8.74 7.17
C LYS A 71 20.31 -10.13 7.35
N LYS A 72 20.46 -10.89 6.25
CA LYS A 72 21.25 -12.12 6.25
C LYS A 72 22.74 -11.74 6.33
N SER A 73 23.51 -12.46 7.14
CA SER A 73 24.97 -12.37 7.16
C SER A 73 25.52 -12.73 5.78
N TYR A 74 26.41 -11.89 5.25
CA TYR A 74 26.92 -11.99 3.88
C TYR A 74 28.09 -12.98 3.82
N ASP A 75 27.85 -14.25 3.47
CA ASP A 75 28.95 -15.20 3.19
C ASP A 75 29.15 -15.53 1.70
N GLN A 76 28.22 -15.15 0.81
CA GLN A 76 28.36 -15.39 -0.62
C GLN A 76 27.84 -14.19 -1.41
N HIS A 77 28.71 -13.21 -1.63
CA HIS A 77 28.41 -12.04 -2.46
C HIS A 77 28.42 -12.42 -3.94
N ILE A 78 27.28 -12.88 -4.46
CA ILE A 78 27.01 -12.83 -5.90
C ILE A 78 26.70 -11.37 -6.22
N PRO A 79 27.38 -10.73 -7.19
CA PRO A 79 27.11 -9.34 -7.53
C PRO A 79 25.66 -9.24 -8.00
N LYS A 80 24.81 -8.62 -7.17
CA LYS A 80 23.44 -8.30 -7.55
C LYS A 80 23.57 -7.37 -8.74
N GLY A 81 22.97 -7.73 -9.89
CA GLY A 81 22.96 -6.85 -11.06
C GLY A 81 22.44 -5.45 -10.71
N VAL A 82 22.60 -4.49 -11.64
CA VAL A 82 22.30 -3.06 -11.43
C VAL A 82 20.87 -2.83 -10.91
N LEU A 83 19.92 -3.74 -11.20
CA LEU A 83 18.52 -3.64 -10.81
C LEU A 83 18.10 -4.70 -9.80
N LYS A 84 17.55 -4.25 -8.66
CA LYS A 84 16.87 -5.10 -7.69
C LYS A 84 15.43 -5.38 -8.16
N ARG A 85 15.23 -6.40 -9.00
CA ARG A 85 13.93 -6.75 -9.62
C ARG A 85 12.74 -6.76 -8.65
N GLY A 86 12.89 -7.36 -7.46
CA GLY A 86 11.81 -7.44 -6.48
C GLY A 86 11.48 -6.13 -5.73
N TRP A 87 12.29 -5.08 -5.90
CA TRP A 87 12.04 -3.79 -5.24
C TRP A 87 10.86 -3.05 -5.88
N MET A 88 10.79 -3.02 -7.22
CA MET A 88 9.70 -2.36 -7.94
C MET A 88 8.35 -3.00 -7.61
N HIS A 89 8.23 -4.33 -7.77
CA HIS A 89 7.01 -5.05 -7.40
C HIS A 89 6.57 -4.76 -5.95
N LYS A 90 7.51 -4.80 -5.00
CA LYS A 90 7.23 -4.54 -3.59
C LYS A 90 6.69 -3.13 -3.35
N HIS A 91 7.33 -2.10 -3.90
CA HIS A 91 6.98 -0.69 -3.62
C HIS A 91 5.84 -0.16 -4.51
N LEU A 92 5.55 -0.83 -5.63
CA LEU A 92 4.42 -0.48 -6.49
C LEU A 92 3.13 -1.22 -6.13
N THR A 93 3.19 -2.41 -5.51
CA THR A 93 1.97 -3.24 -5.32
C THR A 93 1.71 -3.70 -3.88
N GLN A 94 2.75 -3.73 -3.03
CA GLN A 94 2.66 -4.35 -1.70
C GLN A 94 2.83 -3.36 -0.55
N VAL A 95 3.74 -2.40 -0.68
CA VAL A 95 4.04 -1.41 0.36
C VAL A 95 3.54 -0.06 -0.12
N PRO A 96 2.44 0.46 0.43
CA PRO A 96 1.92 1.75 0.04
C PRO A 96 2.89 2.86 0.45
N SER A 97 3.01 3.90 -0.39
CA SER A 97 3.73 5.13 -0.07
C SER A 97 2.99 5.96 0.97
N VAL A 98 1.65 5.93 0.92
CA VAL A 98 0.76 6.64 1.84
C VAL A 98 -0.41 5.73 2.18
N VAL A 99 -0.82 5.74 3.45
CA VAL A 99 -2.08 5.14 3.89
C VAL A 99 -3.01 6.24 4.39
N VAL A 100 -4.22 6.27 3.84
CA VAL A 100 -5.30 7.18 4.23
C VAL A 100 -6.31 6.37 5.05
N VAL A 101 -6.64 6.88 6.24
CA VAL A 101 -7.63 6.27 7.13
C VAL A 101 -8.88 7.14 7.11
N PHE A 102 -10.00 6.55 6.71
CA PHE A 102 -11.32 7.15 6.81
C PHE A 102 -11.94 6.77 8.16
N CYS A 103 -12.44 7.77 8.88
CA CYS A 103 -13.12 7.60 10.14
C CYS A 103 -14.44 8.37 10.09
N ASP A 104 -15.53 7.68 10.40
CA ASP A 104 -16.82 8.33 10.61
C ASP A 104 -16.84 8.88 12.03
N LEU A 105 -16.87 10.20 12.15
CA LEU A 105 -16.91 10.92 13.40
C LEU A 105 -18.10 11.87 13.35
N ASP A 106 -19.03 11.71 14.29
CA ASP A 106 -20.16 12.61 14.48
C ASP A 106 -19.94 13.42 15.76
N TRP A 107 -20.11 14.74 15.66
CA TRP A 107 -19.85 15.66 16.78
C TRP A 107 -20.86 15.50 17.91
N ASP A 108 -22.06 15.01 17.59
CA ASP A 108 -23.14 14.78 18.55
C ASP A 108 -23.15 13.33 19.08
N ASP A 109 -22.13 12.51 18.76
CA ASP A 109 -22.05 11.13 19.25
C ASP A 109 -21.84 11.12 20.78
N PRO A 110 -22.75 10.52 21.58
CA PRO A 110 -22.59 10.41 23.02
C PRO A 110 -21.33 9.62 23.43
N GLN A 111 -20.74 8.85 22.50
CA GLN A 111 -19.51 8.08 22.67
C GLN A 111 -18.30 8.74 21.95
N TRP A 112 -18.32 10.05 21.71
CA TRP A 112 -17.26 10.79 21.03
C TRP A 112 -15.82 10.42 21.45
N GLU A 113 -15.55 10.37 22.75
CA GLU A 113 -14.20 10.05 23.26
C GLU A 113 -13.78 8.60 22.92
N GLU A 114 -14.73 7.66 22.89
CA GLU A 114 -14.46 6.28 22.49
C GLU A 114 -14.15 6.18 20.99
N ARG A 115 -14.93 6.88 20.14
CA ARG A 115 -14.69 6.95 18.68
C ARG A 115 -13.35 7.58 18.34
N LYS A 116 -12.98 8.63 19.06
CA LYS A 116 -11.68 9.27 18.95
C LYS A 116 -10.56 8.32 19.35
N LEU A 117 -10.72 7.58 20.46
CA LEU A 117 -9.73 6.60 20.91
C LEU A 117 -9.56 5.45 19.90
N GLU A 118 -10.66 4.96 19.32
CA GLU A 118 -10.67 3.95 18.25
C GLU A 118 -9.85 4.43 17.03
N CYS A 119 -10.08 5.67 16.59
CA CYS A 119 -9.33 6.29 15.50
C CYS A 119 -7.83 6.35 15.79
N VAL A 120 -7.45 6.81 16.99
CA VAL A 120 -6.04 6.88 17.40
C VAL A 120 -5.40 5.49 17.41
N SER A 121 -6.08 4.50 17.98
CA SER A 121 -5.61 3.11 18.04
C SER A 121 -5.37 2.56 16.63
N ARG A 122 -6.32 2.77 15.71
CA ARG A 122 -6.22 2.33 14.32
C ARG A 122 -5.02 2.93 13.58
N VAL A 123 -4.79 4.23 13.75
CA VAL A 123 -3.62 4.91 13.16
C VAL A 123 -2.31 4.38 13.74
N GLN A 124 -2.27 4.14 15.06
CA GLN A 124 -1.08 3.57 15.72
C GLN A 124 -0.78 2.16 15.20
N SER A 125 -1.77 1.27 15.12
CA SER A 125 -1.58 -0.09 14.59
C SER A 125 -1.05 -0.09 13.15
N LEU A 126 -1.60 0.78 12.28
CA LEU A 126 -1.10 0.93 10.91
C LEU A 126 0.34 1.44 10.87
N ARG A 127 0.67 2.42 11.71
CA ARG A 127 2.04 2.95 11.82
C ARG A 127 3.02 1.89 12.28
N GLU A 128 2.64 1.03 13.23
CA GLU A 128 3.47 -0.08 13.69
C GLU A 128 3.67 -1.14 12.61
N ALA A 129 2.62 -1.51 11.89
CA ALA A 129 2.70 -2.49 10.79
C ALA A 129 3.61 -2.00 9.63
N LEU A 130 3.74 -0.68 9.47
CA LEU A 130 4.59 -0.01 8.50
C LEU A 130 5.96 0.43 9.05
N LYS A 131 6.22 0.25 10.34
CA LYS A 131 7.47 0.66 10.99
C LYS A 131 8.68 -0.09 10.41
N GLY A 132 9.84 0.58 10.38
CA GLY A 132 11.10 -0.01 9.89
C GLY A 132 11.19 -0.13 8.36
N ARG A 133 10.33 0.59 7.63
CA ARG A 133 10.28 0.62 6.14
C ARG A 133 10.74 1.95 5.53
N GLY A 134 11.32 2.85 6.35
CA GLY A 134 11.87 4.13 5.88
C GLY A 134 12.99 3.90 4.87
N SER A 135 12.97 4.70 3.80
CA SER A 135 13.97 4.76 2.73
C SER A 135 15.38 4.94 3.27
#